data_AF-R5ZYH1-F1
#
_entry.id   AF-R5ZYH1-F1
#
_cell.length_a   1.000
_cell.length_b   1.000
_cell.length_c   1.000
_cell.angle_alpha   90.00
_cell.angle_beta   90.00
_cell.angle_gamma   90.00
#
_symmetry.space_group_name_H-M   'P 1'
#
loop_
_entity.id
_entity.type
_entity.pdbx_description
1 polymer ?
#
loop_
_entity_poly.entity_id
_entity_poly.type
_entity_poly.pdbx_seq_one_letter_code
_entity_poly.pdbx_strand_id
1 'polypeptide(L)'
;MKLKEHKIEQSMSRVGHCIDNGPTEGFWGIIKSEMYQMYDITDESSLRFAIKDYIRFYSEERPQDRYHCKTPLEVRAEALSTATPQQYLIPKNKRIEKYKEKWCA
;
A
#
# COMPACT_ATOMS: atom_id res chain seq x y z
N MET A 1 -1.50 -21.23 -17.95
CA MET A 1 -0.75 -20.21 -17.16
C MET A 1 -1.78 -19.59 -16.24
N LYS A 2 -1.71 -19.87 -14.92
CA LYS A 2 -2.81 -19.66 -13.96
C LYS A 2 -3.56 -18.33 -14.10
N LEU A 3 -2.87 -17.22 -14.41
CA LEU A 3 -3.51 -15.90 -14.59
C LEU A 3 -4.49 -15.84 -15.79
N LYS A 4 -4.13 -16.47 -16.92
CA LYS A 4 -5.00 -16.53 -18.10
C LYS A 4 -6.28 -17.31 -17.84
N GLU A 5 -6.19 -18.39 -17.05
CA GLU A 5 -7.35 -19.19 -16.63
C GLU A 5 -8.34 -18.37 -15.79
N HIS A 6 -7.83 -17.41 -15.01
CA HIS A 6 -8.65 -16.49 -14.21
C HIS A 6 -9.01 -15.18 -14.92
N LYS A 7 -8.72 -15.04 -16.23
CA LYS A 7 -8.95 -13.80 -17.01
C LYS A 7 -8.27 -12.56 -16.39
N ILE A 8 -7.13 -12.76 -15.72
CA ILE A 8 -6.31 -11.68 -15.16
C ILE A 8 -5.27 -11.28 -16.20
N GLU A 9 -5.31 -10.02 -16.62
CA GLU A 9 -4.29 -9.44 -17.49
C GLU A 9 -3.04 -9.10 -16.68
N GLN A 10 -1.88 -9.57 -17.16
CA GLN A 10 -0.61 -9.22 -16.54
C GLN A 10 -0.19 -7.83 -17.05
N SER A 11 -0.12 -6.85 -16.15
CA SER A 11 0.41 -5.52 -16.45
C SER A 11 1.85 -5.42 -15.96
N MET A 12 2.80 -5.24 -16.88
CA MET A 12 4.21 -4.95 -16.57
C MET A 12 4.58 -3.62 -17.22
N SER A 13 4.91 -2.63 -16.40
CA SER A 13 5.45 -1.36 -16.89
C SER A 13 6.91 -1.52 -17.31
N ARG A 14 7.42 -0.60 -18.15
CA ARG A 14 8.85 -0.54 -18.45
C ARG A 14 9.64 -0.21 -17.19
N VAL A 15 10.89 -0.69 -17.14
CA VAL A 15 11.85 -0.34 -16.09
C VAL A 15 11.85 1.17 -15.86
N GLY A 16 11.70 1.60 -14.60
CA GLY A 16 11.60 3.01 -14.21
C GLY A 16 10.18 3.55 -14.03
N HIS A 17 9.12 2.78 -14.36
CA HIS A 17 7.72 3.16 -14.15
C HIS A 17 7.05 2.39 -12.99
N CYS A 18 7.51 2.65 -11.77
CA CYS A 18 7.15 1.91 -10.55
C CYS A 18 5.95 2.50 -9.76
N ILE A 19 4.83 2.76 -10.44
CA ILE A 19 3.66 3.43 -9.83
C ILE A 19 3.10 2.63 -8.65
N ASP A 20 3.15 1.30 -8.73
CA ASP A 20 2.66 0.33 -7.75
C ASP A 20 3.72 -0.07 -6.71
N ASN A 21 4.98 -0.20 -7.12
CA ASN A 21 6.05 -0.68 -6.27
C ASN A 21 6.39 0.30 -5.14
N GLY A 22 6.47 1.61 -5.41
CA GLY A 22 6.77 2.60 -4.38
C GLY A 22 5.79 2.58 -3.20
N PRO A 23 4.46 2.66 -3.44
CA PRO A 23 3.46 2.49 -2.39
C PRO A 23 3.55 1.15 -1.64
N THR A 24 3.80 0.06 -2.37
CA THR A 24 3.91 -1.29 -1.80
C THR A 24 5.13 -1.42 -0.88
N GLU A 25 6.29 -0.91 -1.30
CA GLU A 25 7.50 -0.84 -0.47
C GLU A 25 7.28 -0.01 0.78
N GLY A 26 6.62 1.14 0.67
CA GLY A 26 6.25 1.98 1.81
C GLY A 26 5.37 1.24 2.81
N PHE A 27 4.34 0.53 2.34
CA PHE A 27 3.47 -0.29 3.18
C PHE A 27 4.25 -1.39 3.93
N TRP A 28 5.12 -2.12 3.24
CA TRP A 28 5.97 -3.12 3.89
C TRP A 28 6.97 -2.51 4.87
N GLY A 29 7.46 -1.29 4.60
CA GLY A 29 8.27 -0.52 5.55
C GLY A 29 7.52 -0.25 6.84
N ILE A 30 6.26 0.16 6.76
CA ILE A 30 5.40 0.40 7.92
C ILE A 30 5.20 -0.88 8.74
N ILE A 31 4.81 -1.99 8.08
CA ILE A 31 4.62 -3.29 8.77
C ILE A 31 5.89 -3.66 9.53
N LYS A 32 7.05 -3.62 8.87
CA LYS A 32 8.32 -4.03 9.48
C LYS A 32 8.78 -3.07 10.59
N SER A 33 8.39 -1.81 10.58
CA SER A 33 8.76 -0.87 11.64
C SER A 33 7.86 -1.01 12.87
N GLU A 34 6.56 -1.23 12.68
CA GLU A 34 5.57 -1.19 13.76
C GLU A 34 5.22 -2.58 14.31
N MET A 35 5.07 -3.60 13.46
CA MET A 35 4.63 -4.94 13.87
C MET A 35 5.55 -5.54 14.94
N TYR A 36 6.87 -5.42 14.80
CA TYR A 36 7.82 -5.96 15.79
C TYR A 36 7.79 -5.25 17.14
N GLN A 37 7.08 -4.11 17.26
CA GLN A 37 6.85 -3.45 18.54
C GLN A 37 5.50 -3.86 19.17
N MET A 38 4.61 -4.48 18.40
CA MET A 38 3.26 -4.86 18.82
C MET A 38 3.12 -6.35 19.16
N TYR A 39 3.98 -7.20 18.60
CA TYR A 39 3.88 -8.65 18.75
C TYR A 39 5.21 -9.26 19.19
N ASP A 40 5.14 -10.21 20.12
CA ASP A 40 6.24 -11.12 20.40
C ASP A 40 6.30 -12.22 19.34
N ILE A 41 7.44 -12.33 18.66
CA ILE A 41 7.63 -13.28 17.55
C ILE A 41 8.76 -14.23 17.92
N THR A 42 8.43 -15.50 18.12
CA THR A 42 9.34 -16.56 18.60
C THR A 42 9.63 -17.61 17.54
N ASP A 43 8.76 -17.74 16.54
CA ASP A 43 8.81 -18.76 15.50
C ASP A 43 8.06 -18.33 14.23
N GLU A 44 8.15 -19.13 13.18
CA GLU A 44 7.49 -18.86 11.90
C GLU A 44 5.96 -18.72 12.02
N SER A 45 5.31 -19.50 12.88
CA SER A 45 3.85 -19.46 13.04
C SER A 45 3.42 -18.14 13.69
N SER A 46 4.12 -17.71 14.74
CA SER A 46 3.91 -16.41 15.38
C SER A 46 4.17 -15.24 14.42
N LEU A 47 5.19 -15.33 13.55
CA LEU A 47 5.46 -14.34 12.52
C LEU A 47 4.32 -14.26 11.49
N ARG A 48 3.85 -15.41 10.97
CA ARG A 48 2.74 -15.46 10.01
C ARG A 48 1.46 -14.89 10.61
N PHE A 49 1.19 -15.18 11.88
CA PHE A 49 0.08 -14.60 12.61
C PHE A 49 0.22 -13.08 12.73
N ALA A 50 1.37 -12.59 13.21
CA ALA A 50 1.63 -11.16 13.38
C ALA A 50 1.48 -10.38 12.06
N ILE A 51 2.00 -10.90 10.94
CA ILE A 51 1.82 -10.27 9.62
C ILE A 51 0.34 -10.22 9.24
N LYS A 52 -0.38 -11.34 9.38
CA LYS A 52 -1.80 -11.41 9.04
C LYS A 52 -2.63 -10.45 9.88
N ASP A 53 -2.41 -10.43 11.19
CA ASP A 53 -3.18 -9.60 12.11
C ASP A 53 -2.82 -8.12 11.97
N TYR A 54 -1.55 -7.79 11.73
CA TYR A 54 -1.15 -6.42 11.44
C TYR A 54 -1.77 -5.91 10.13
N ILE A 55 -1.86 -6.73 9.07
CA ILE A 55 -2.55 -6.35 7.83
C ILE A 55 -4.03 -6.05 8.11
N ARG A 56 -4.71 -6.92 8.88
CA ARG A 56 -6.11 -6.73 9.30
C ARG A 56 -6.26 -5.42 10.07
N PHE A 57 -5.46 -5.21 11.12
CA PHE A 57 -5.41 -3.98 11.90
C PHE A 57 -5.19 -2.74 11.01
N TYR A 58 -4.20 -2.78 10.11
CA TYR A 58 -3.91 -1.67 9.21
C TYR A 58 -5.11 -1.35 8.31
N SER A 59 -5.81 -2.36 7.81
CA SER A 59 -6.95 -2.16 6.90
C SER A 59 -8.24 -1.77 7.60
N GLU A 60 -8.52 -2.36 8.77
CA GLU A 60 -9.84 -2.32 9.42
C GLU A 60 -9.92 -1.37 10.60
N GLU A 61 -8.79 -1.12 11.28
CA GLU A 61 -8.79 -0.44 12.57
C GLU A 61 -7.93 0.82 12.59
N ARG A 62 -6.87 0.89 11.78
CA ARG A 62 -5.92 2.01 11.78
C ARG A 62 -6.49 3.25 11.06
N PRO A 63 -6.82 4.34 11.77
CA PRO A 63 -7.22 5.58 11.14
C PRO A 63 -6.02 6.23 10.45
N GLN A 64 -6.26 6.85 9.30
CA GLN A 64 -5.22 7.54 8.55
C GLN A 64 -5.61 9.00 8.37
N ASP A 65 -4.74 9.94 8.80
CA ASP A 65 -4.96 11.38 8.64
C ASP A 65 -5.22 11.75 7.17
N ARG A 66 -4.51 11.10 6.25
CA ARG A 66 -4.69 11.27 4.80
C ARG A 66 -6.13 10.97 4.36
N TYR A 67 -6.81 10.07 5.05
CA TYR A 67 -8.17 9.64 4.74
C TYR A 67 -9.21 10.31 5.63
N HIS A 68 -8.89 11.47 6.22
CA HIS A 68 -9.77 12.18 7.15
C HIS A 68 -10.17 11.28 8.33
N CYS A 69 -9.18 10.60 8.91
CA CYS A 69 -9.33 9.66 10.03
C CYS A 69 -10.18 8.41 9.72
N LYS A 70 -10.31 8.04 8.45
CA LYS A 70 -10.89 6.76 8.03
C LYS A 70 -9.83 5.68 7.90
N THR A 71 -10.26 4.43 8.00
CA THR A 71 -9.43 3.26 7.72
C THR A 71 -9.35 2.99 6.22
N PRO A 72 -8.31 2.29 5.73
CA PRO A 72 -8.23 1.91 4.32
C PRO A 72 -9.45 1.13 3.82
N LEU A 73 -10.06 0.28 4.66
CA LEU A 73 -11.24 -0.49 4.26
C LEU A 73 -12.48 0.39 4.11
N GLU A 74 -12.68 1.38 4.99
CA GLU A 74 -13.76 2.36 4.86
C GLU A 74 -13.65 3.14 3.54
N VAL A 75 -12.44 3.64 3.23
CA VAL A 75 -12.18 4.34 1.97
C VAL A 75 -12.48 3.45 0.77
N ARG A 76 -12.11 2.16 0.83
CA ARG A 76 -12.40 1.20 -0.24
C ARG A 76 -13.91 0.97 -0.39
N ALA A 77 -14.64 0.83 0.71
CA ALA A 77 -16.08 0.63 0.70
C ALA A 77 -16.81 1.84 0.08
N GLU A 78 -16.42 3.06 0.48
CA GLU A 78 -16.96 4.30 -0.08
C GLU A 78 -16.70 4.42 -1.58
N ALA A 79 -15.46 4.12 -2.02
CA ALA A 79 -15.10 4.12 -3.43
C ALA A 79 -15.93 3.14 -4.27
N LEU A 80 -16.26 1.96 -3.72
CA LEU A 80 -17.11 0.99 -4.41
C LEU A 80 -18.59 1.37 -4.42
N SER A 81 -19.04 2.16 -3.44
CA SER A 81 -20.44 2.59 -3.30
C SER A 81 -20.81 3.84 -4.12
N THR A 82 -19.82 4.51 -4.70
CA THR A 82 -20.01 5.82 -5.36
C THR A 82 -19.62 5.77 -6.83
N ALA A 83 -20.37 6.47 -7.69
CA ALA A 83 -20.02 6.59 -9.11
C ALA A 83 -18.77 7.46 -9.34
N THR A 84 -18.43 8.32 -8.38
CA THR A 84 -17.26 9.21 -8.44
C THR A 84 -16.51 9.16 -7.11
N PRO A 85 -15.56 8.22 -6.96
CA PRO A 85 -14.80 8.06 -5.73
C PRO A 85 -13.94 9.29 -5.41
N GLN A 86 -13.90 9.66 -4.13
CA GLN A 86 -12.97 10.67 -3.62
C GLN A 86 -11.53 10.27 -3.97
N GLN A 87 -10.79 11.20 -4.56
CA GLN A 87 -9.40 10.98 -4.93
C GLN A 87 -8.48 11.43 -3.79
N TYR A 88 -7.53 10.56 -3.43
CA TYR A 88 -6.47 10.86 -2.48
C TYR A 88 -5.14 10.94 -3.22
N LEU A 89 -4.89 12.06 -3.90
CA LEU A 89 -3.68 12.24 -4.69
C LEU A 89 -2.42 12.07 -3.84
N ILE A 90 -1.39 11.41 -4.37
CA ILE A 90 -0.10 11.30 -3.70
C ILE A 90 0.57 12.68 -3.76
N PRO A 91 0.96 13.28 -2.62
CA PRO A 91 1.67 14.55 -2.62
C PRO A 91 2.94 14.46 -3.45
N LYS A 92 3.25 15.51 -4.20
CA LYS A 92 4.48 15.55 -4.98
C LYS A 92 5.69 15.56 -4.05
N ASN A 93 6.67 14.71 -4.35
CA ASN A 93 7.92 14.69 -3.62
C ASN A 93 8.93 15.63 -4.30
N LYS A 94 9.20 16.79 -3.68
CA LYS A 94 10.12 17.81 -4.20
C LYS A 94 11.53 17.28 -4.50
N ARG A 95 12.00 16.27 -3.74
CA ARG A 95 13.31 15.64 -4.01
C ARG A 95 13.30 14.84 -5.30
N ILE A 96 12.19 14.14 -5.58
CA ILE A 96 12.01 13.38 -6.82
C ILE A 96 11.88 14.34 -8.01
N GLU A 97 11.12 15.44 -7.86
CA GLU A 97 11.00 16.47 -8.90
C GLU A 97 12.38 17.05 -9.25
N LYS A 98 13.15 17.48 -8.25
CA LYS A 98 14.52 17.98 -8.45
C LYS A 98 15.47 16.96 -9.08
N TYR A 99 15.33 15.67 -8.74
CA TYR A 99 16.10 14.60 -9.38
C TYR A 99 15.73 14.49 -10.87
N LYS A 100 14.44 14.48 -11.21
CA LYS A 100 13.96 14.40 -12.59
C LYS A 100 14.39 15.61 -13.42
N GLU A 101 14.31 16.82 -12.87
CA GLU A 101 14.80 18.04 -13.51
C GLU A 101 16.29 17.96 -13.88
N LYS A 102 17.11 17.32 -13.03
CA LYS A 102 18.55 17.21 -13.22
C LYS A 102 18.96 16.13 -14.22
N TRP A 103 18.20 15.03 -14.33
CA TRP A 103 18.65 13.80 -15.00
C TRP A 103 17.70 13.26 -16.07
N CYS A 104 16.51 13.83 -16.24
CA CYS A 104 15.51 13.36 -17.20
C CYS A 104 15.12 14.42 -18.24
N ALA A 105 15.97 15.44 -18.46
CA ALA A 105 15.83 16.42 -19.55
C ALA A 105 16.18 15.81 -20.91
#